data_AF-A0A6C7V7V0-F1
#
_entry.id   AF-A0A6C7V7V0-F1
#
_cell.length_a   1.000
_cell.length_b   1.000
_cell.length_c   1.000
_cell.angle_alpha   90.00
_cell.angle_beta   90.00
_cell.angle_gamma   90.00
#
_symmetry.space_group_name_H-M   'P 1'
#
loop_
_entity.id
_entity.type
_entity.pdbx_description
1 polymer ?
#
loop_
_entity_poly.entity_id
_entity_poly.type
_entity_poly.pdbx_seq_one_letter_code
_entity_poly.pdbx_strand_id
1 'polypeptide(L)'
;MKKLLIIPIIIFLCFIAQIFYMGHINESFFYNLTQTQNPYYEIKNINFHKGFLNSKADFTIEDKYNLGLISKLDFKFNNNYFSKFIAQGKLSNPFKLLDDKLQNKELAWFKIQSIQNDLNVSIQFQDIN
;
A
#
# COMPACT_ATOMS: atom_id res chain seq x y z
N MET A 1 41.70 14.92 7.34
CA MET A 1 40.55 14.71 8.25
C MET A 1 39.26 15.39 7.78
N LYS A 2 39.24 16.67 7.37
CA LYS A 2 37.99 17.35 6.92
C LYS A 2 37.26 16.66 5.74
N LYS A 3 37.99 16.13 4.74
CA LYS A 3 37.39 15.40 3.61
C LYS A 3 36.70 14.08 4.00
N LEU A 4 37.16 13.43 5.07
CA LEU A 4 36.58 12.17 5.58
C LEU A 4 35.23 12.39 6.27
N LEU A 5 34.98 13.58 6.83
CA LEU A 5 33.69 13.94 7.43
C LEU A 5 32.61 14.32 6.39
N ILE A 6 33.02 14.71 5.17
CA ILE A 6 32.08 15.09 4.10
C ILE A 6 31.40 13.86 3.50
N ILE A 7 32.11 12.74 3.39
CA ILE A 7 31.60 11.47 2.83
C ILE A 7 30.31 10.99 3.54
N PRO A 8 30.27 10.82 4.88
CA PRO A 8 29.05 10.38 5.55
C PRO A 8 27.89 11.36 5.42
N ILE A 9 28.17 12.67 5.33
CA ILE A 9 27.13 13.69 5.10
C ILE A 9 26.50 13.52 3.71
N ILE A 10 27.31 13.31 2.68
CA ILE A 10 26.81 13.07 1.32
C ILE A 10 25.98 11.79 1.28
N ILE A 11 26.45 10.69 1.88
CA ILE A 11 25.71 9.42 1.94
C ILE A 11 24.36 9.62 2.63
N PHE A 12 24.32 10.35 3.74
CA PHE A 12 23.09 10.67 4.46
C PHE A 12 22.12 11.51 3.62
N LEU A 13 22.61 12.50 2.88
CA LEU A 13 21.79 13.30 1.96
C LEU A 13 21.24 12.46 0.81
N CYS A 14 22.06 11.59 0.21
CA CYS A 14 21.61 10.65 -0.81
C CYS A 14 20.50 9.72 -0.28
N PHE A 15 20.64 9.22 0.95
CA PHE A 15 19.63 8.39 1.60
C PHE A 15 18.30 9.14 1.78
N ILE A 16 18.35 10.39 2.27
CA ILE A 16 17.16 11.24 2.40
C ILE A 16 16.51 11.51 1.03
N ALA A 17 17.30 11.86 0.03
CA ALA A 17 16.79 12.13 -1.32
C ALA A 17 16.11 10.88 -1.92
N GLN A 18 16.70 9.70 -1.72
CA GLN A 18 16.14 8.41 -2.13
C GLN A 18 14.81 8.11 -1.43
N ILE A 19 14.66 8.45 -0.14
CA ILE A 19 13.38 8.33 0.58
C ILE A 19 12.30 9.22 -0.05
N PHE A 20 12.60 10.49 -0.32
CA PHE A 20 11.64 11.40 -0.94
C PHE A 20 11.26 10.95 -2.35
N TYR A 21 12.23 10.48 -3.13
CA TYR A 21 11.98 9.93 -4.46
C TYR A 21 11.04 8.73 -4.41
N MET A 22 11.28 7.75 -3.54
CA MET A 22 10.40 6.60 -3.37
C MET A 22 9.00 7.00 -2.88
N GLY A 23 8.91 7.99 -1.99
CA GLY A 23 7.63 8.54 -1.55
C GLY A 23 6.80 9.13 -2.68
N HIS A 24 7.45 9.76 -3.66
CA HIS A 24 6.79 10.24 -4.89
C HIS A 24 6.38 9.10 -5.81
N ILE A 25 7.25 8.10 -6.02
CA ILE A 25 6.94 6.92 -6.86
C ILE A 25 5.74 6.16 -6.31
N ASN A 26 5.69 5.94 -4.98
CA ASN A 26 4.56 5.28 -4.31
C ASN A 26 3.25 6.04 -4.50
N GLU A 27 3.28 7.38 -4.43
CA GLU A 27 2.13 8.23 -4.67
C GLU A 27 1.62 8.12 -6.10
N SER A 28 2.52 8.24 -7.09
CA SER A 28 2.17 8.12 -8.51
C SER A 28 1.61 6.73 -8.82
N PHE A 29 2.23 5.66 -8.30
CA PHE A 29 1.73 4.30 -8.45
C PHE A 29 0.32 4.14 -7.89
N PHE A 30 0.08 4.66 -6.68
CA PHE A 30 -1.23 4.58 -6.04
C PHE A 30 -2.31 5.30 -6.86
N TYR A 31 -2.06 6.54 -7.31
CA TYR A 31 -3.03 7.25 -8.12
C TYR A 31 -3.31 6.57 -9.45
N ASN A 32 -2.29 6.04 -10.13
CA ASN A 32 -2.47 5.27 -11.35
C ASN A 32 -3.37 4.04 -11.13
N LEU A 33 -3.19 3.33 -10.01
CA LEU A 33 -4.02 2.18 -9.66
C LEU A 33 -5.50 2.59 -9.48
N THR A 34 -5.74 3.74 -8.84
CA THR A 34 -7.11 4.23 -8.57
C THR A 34 -7.83 4.85 -9.77
N GLN A 35 -7.12 5.21 -10.84
CA GLN A 35 -7.71 5.77 -12.05
C GLN A 35 -8.26 4.71 -13.02
N THR A 36 -8.15 3.43 -12.67
CA THR A 36 -8.62 2.32 -13.50
C THR A 36 -10.15 2.37 -13.66
N GLN A 37 -10.62 2.51 -14.90
CA GLN A 37 -12.05 2.39 -15.21
C GLN A 37 -12.45 0.92 -15.28
N ASN A 38 -13.52 0.56 -14.58
CA ASN A 38 -14.10 -0.78 -14.62
C ASN A 38 -15.63 -0.70 -14.78
N PRO A 39 -16.26 -1.58 -15.57
CA PRO A 39 -17.72 -1.58 -15.73
C PRO A 39 -18.47 -2.07 -14.48
N TYR A 40 -17.84 -2.86 -13.61
CA TYR A 40 -18.51 -3.54 -12.50
C TYR A 40 -18.40 -2.81 -11.16
N TYR A 41 -17.35 -2.01 -10.97
CA TYR A 41 -17.11 -1.29 -9.72
C TYR A 41 -16.60 0.12 -9.99
N GLU A 42 -16.67 0.95 -8.95
CA GLU A 42 -16.06 2.26 -8.88
C GLU A 42 -15.12 2.38 -7.68
N ILE A 43 -14.08 3.19 -7.85
CA ILE A 43 -13.13 3.51 -6.78
C ILE A 43 -13.49 4.88 -6.23
N LYS A 44 -13.68 4.96 -4.91
CA LYS A 44 -14.06 6.17 -4.16
C LYS A 44 -13.16 6.39 -2.96
N ASN A 45 -13.30 7.56 -2.33
CA ASN A 45 -12.61 7.93 -1.08
C ASN A 45 -11.09 7.71 -1.16
N ILE A 46 -10.49 8.13 -2.28
CA ILE A 46 -9.07 7.94 -2.56
C ILE A 46 -8.26 8.87 -1.67
N ASN A 47 -7.44 8.31 -0.79
CA ASN A 47 -6.60 9.04 0.14
C ASN A 47 -5.16 8.56 0.04
N PHE A 48 -4.21 9.49 -0.07
CA PHE A 48 -2.79 9.19 0.03
C PHE A 48 -2.13 10.15 1.03
N HIS A 49 -1.46 9.59 2.03
CA HIS A 49 -0.71 10.32 3.03
C HIS A 49 0.78 9.97 2.95
N LYS A 50 1.55 10.90 2.36
CA LYS A 50 3.00 10.77 2.24
C LYS A 50 3.67 10.96 3.60
N GLY A 51 4.40 9.95 4.06
CA GLY A 51 5.27 10.06 5.24
C GLY A 51 6.75 10.00 4.88
N PHE A 52 7.63 10.13 5.87
CA PHE A 52 9.08 10.03 5.64
C PHE A 52 9.47 8.58 5.30
N LEU A 53 9.52 7.66 6.27
CA LEU A 53 9.90 6.27 6.01
C LEU A 53 8.77 5.41 5.42
N ASN A 54 7.52 5.74 5.73
CA ASN A 54 6.36 4.99 5.27
C ASN A 54 5.27 5.96 4.83
N SER A 55 4.63 5.66 3.71
CA SER A 55 3.41 6.33 3.27
C SER A 55 2.20 5.43 3.53
N LYS A 56 1.05 6.03 3.77
CA LYS A 56 -0.23 5.31 3.93
C LYS A 56 -1.17 5.72 2.81
N ALA A 57 -1.99 4.80 2.35
CA ALA A 57 -3.01 5.12 1.37
C ALA A 57 -4.22 4.23 1.56
N ASP A 58 -5.38 4.70 1.15
CA ASP A 58 -6.61 3.92 1.21
C ASP A 58 -7.60 4.37 0.14
N PHE A 59 -8.45 3.43 -0.29
CA PHE A 59 -9.61 3.73 -1.10
C PHE A 59 -10.71 2.69 -0.86
N THR A 60 -11.90 3.01 -1.32
CA THR A 60 -13.06 2.13 -1.29
C THR A 60 -13.38 1.65 -2.71
N ILE A 61 -13.70 0.37 -2.85
CA ILE A 61 -14.30 -0.23 -4.04
C ILE A 61 -15.79 -0.41 -3.74
N GLU A 62 -16.64 0.21 -4.55
CA GLU A 62 -18.10 0.07 -4.47
C GLU A 62 -18.64 -0.54 -5.76
N ASP A 63 -19.65 -1.40 -5.64
CA ASP A 63 -20.30 -1.97 -6.81
C ASP A 63 -21.17 -0.93 -7.55
N LYS A 64 -21.20 -1.00 -8.88
CA LYS A 64 -22.04 -0.11 -9.72
C LYS A 64 -23.48 -0.57 -9.88
N TYR A 65 -23.83 -1.74 -9.34
CA TYR A 65 -25.15 -2.36 -9.52
C TYR A 65 -26.07 -2.19 -8.29
N ASN A 66 -25.67 -1.36 -7.33
CA ASN A 66 -26.39 -1.11 -6.07
C ASN A 66 -26.66 -2.38 -5.25
N LEU A 67 -25.73 -3.34 -5.27
CA LEU A 67 -25.75 -4.55 -4.44
C LEU A 67 -25.33 -4.26 -3.00
N GLY A 68 -24.77 -3.08 -2.73
CA GLY A 68 -24.30 -2.66 -1.41
C GLY A 68 -22.99 -3.33 -1.00
N LEU A 69 -22.22 -3.80 -1.98
CA LEU A 69 -20.90 -4.41 -1.79
C LEU A 69 -19.84 -3.32 -1.74
N ILE A 70 -19.21 -3.18 -0.58
CA ILE A 70 -18.24 -2.12 -0.32
C ILE A 70 -17.00 -2.75 0.32
N SER A 71 -15.86 -2.66 -0.34
CA SER A 71 -14.58 -3.11 0.22
C SER A 71 -13.62 -1.94 0.35
N LYS A 72 -12.93 -1.85 1.48
CA LYS A 72 -11.84 -0.90 1.70
C LYS A 72 -10.51 -1.60 1.47
N LEU A 73 -9.63 -0.97 0.70
CA LEU A 73 -8.22 -1.33 0.68
C LEU A 73 -7.41 -0.31 1.46
N ASP A 74 -6.59 -0.81 2.38
CA ASP A 74 -5.60 -0.02 3.10
C ASP A 74 -4.19 -0.46 2.68
N PHE A 75 -3.33 0.50 2.38
CA PHE A 75 -1.94 0.31 1.99
C PHE A 75 -0.99 1.01 2.97
N LYS A 76 0.13 0.34 3.25
CA LYS A 76 1.31 0.92 3.87
C LYS A 76 2.50 0.67 2.95
N PHE A 77 2.95 1.73 2.30
CA PHE A 77 4.13 1.73 1.43
C PHE A 77 5.38 2.04 2.22
N ASN A 78 6.49 1.42 1.84
CA ASN A 78 7.80 1.75 2.37
C ASN A 78 8.52 2.70 1.40
N ASN A 79 9.03 3.81 1.92
CA ASN A 79 9.81 4.76 1.13
C ASN A 79 11.32 4.47 1.23
N ASN A 80 11.73 3.54 2.11
CA ASN A 80 13.09 3.07 2.15
C ASN A 80 13.26 1.90 1.17
N TYR A 81 14.13 2.08 0.17
CA TYR A 81 14.47 1.08 -0.83
C TYR A 81 15.05 -0.21 -0.20
N PHE A 82 15.75 -0.09 0.93
CA PHE A 82 16.35 -1.22 1.62
C PHE A 82 15.36 -1.99 2.52
N SER A 83 14.08 -1.64 2.49
CA SER A 83 13.07 -2.36 3.27
C SER A 83 12.81 -3.76 2.72
N LYS A 84 12.53 -4.70 3.63
CA LYS A 84 12.12 -6.08 3.31
C LYS A 84 10.77 -6.16 2.56
N PHE A 85 9.95 -5.11 2.63
CA PHE A 85 8.67 -5.05 1.93
C PHE A 85 8.49 -3.69 1.26
N ILE A 86 7.91 -3.71 0.06
CA ILE A 86 7.58 -2.52 -0.73
C ILE A 86 6.25 -1.94 -0.24
N ALA A 87 5.26 -2.82 -0.12
CA ALA A 87 3.93 -2.45 0.36
C ALA A 87 3.32 -3.61 1.14
N GLN A 88 2.42 -3.29 2.03
CA GLN A 88 1.55 -4.26 2.69
C GLN A 88 0.20 -3.62 2.94
N GLY A 89 -0.82 -4.43 3.12
CA GLY A 89 -2.14 -3.87 3.28
C GLY A 89 -3.19 -4.90 3.65
N LYS A 90 -4.41 -4.39 3.73
CA LYS A 90 -5.59 -5.12 4.16
C LYS A 90 -6.72 -4.85 3.19
N LEU A 91 -7.56 -5.86 3.00
CA LEU A 91 -8.79 -5.81 2.24
C LEU A 91 -9.93 -6.06 3.22
N SER A 92 -10.87 -5.12 3.34
CA SER A 92 -12.04 -5.33 4.17
C SER A 92 -13.03 -6.26 3.49
N ASN A 93 -13.82 -6.94 4.29
CA ASN A 93 -14.93 -7.76 3.84
C ASN A 93 -16.03 -6.92 3.16
N PRO A 94 -16.44 -7.25 1.92
CA PRO A 94 -17.56 -6.57 1.27
C PRO A 94 -18.94 -7.11 1.66
N PHE A 95 -19.01 -8.27 2.31
CA PHE A 95 -20.27 -8.95 2.61
C PHE A 95 -20.67 -8.78 4.06
N LYS A 96 -21.62 -7.88 4.38
CA LYS A 96 -22.10 -7.67 5.76
C LYS A 96 -22.49 -8.96 6.49
N LEU A 97 -22.99 -9.97 5.77
CA LEU A 97 -23.35 -11.28 6.33
C LEU A 97 -22.16 -12.08 6.92
N LEU A 98 -20.93 -11.70 6.58
CA LEU A 98 -19.69 -12.31 7.07
C LEU A 98 -18.98 -11.45 8.15
N ASP A 99 -19.51 -10.28 8.49
CA ASP A 99 -18.84 -9.36 9.44
C ASP A 99 -18.59 -10.01 10.80
N ASP A 100 -19.54 -10.82 11.28
CA ASP A 100 -19.44 -11.49 12.58
C ASP A 100 -18.54 -12.74 12.55
N LYS A 101 -18.15 -13.19 11.36
CA LYS A 101 -17.31 -14.38 11.17
C LYS A 101 -15.84 -14.04 10.90
N LEU A 102 -15.52 -12.77 10.64
CA LEU A 102 -14.19 -12.30 10.30
C LEU A 102 -13.65 -11.39 11.41
N GLN A 103 -12.47 -11.69 11.93
CA GLN A 103 -11.89 -10.83 12.97
C GLN A 103 -11.57 -9.46 12.36
N ASN A 104 -12.02 -8.40 13.03
CA ASN A 104 -11.86 -7.01 12.57
C ASN A 104 -12.50 -6.72 11.20
N LYS A 105 -13.41 -7.58 10.71
CA LYS A 105 -14.06 -7.45 9.39
C LYS A 105 -13.07 -7.42 8.21
N GLU A 106 -11.92 -8.06 8.38
CA GLU A 106 -10.87 -8.15 7.37
C GLU A 106 -11.08 -9.41 6.52
N LEU A 107 -11.04 -9.29 5.20
CA LEU A 107 -11.14 -10.44 4.30
C LEU A 107 -9.77 -11.04 4.03
N ALA A 108 -8.78 -10.18 3.80
CA ALA A 108 -7.44 -10.59 3.45
C ALA A 108 -6.40 -9.56 3.86
N TRP A 109 -5.18 -10.04 3.99
CA TRP A 109 -3.99 -9.23 4.17
C TRP A 109 -2.99 -9.61 3.10
N PHE A 110 -2.30 -8.61 2.59
CA PHE A 110 -1.35 -8.80 1.50
C PHE A 110 -0.03 -8.13 1.83
N LYS A 111 1.02 -8.65 1.20
CA LYS A 111 2.38 -8.15 1.31
C LYS A 111 3.08 -8.28 -0.02
N ILE A 112 3.74 -7.21 -0.42
CA ILE A 112 4.54 -7.10 -1.64
C ILE A 112 6.00 -6.94 -1.22
N GLN A 113 6.85 -7.83 -1.71
CA GLN A 113 8.28 -7.86 -1.39
C GLN A 113 9.11 -7.89 -2.66
N SER A 114 10.31 -7.29 -2.60
CA SER A 114 11.36 -7.56 -3.58
C SER A 114 12.24 -8.68 -3.03
N ILE A 115 12.30 -9.81 -3.73
CA ILE A 115 13.15 -10.95 -3.39
C ILE A 115 13.97 -11.29 -4.63
N GLN A 116 15.30 -11.18 -4.54
CA GLN A 116 16.21 -11.50 -5.66
C GLN A 116 15.90 -10.72 -6.95
N ASN A 117 15.49 -9.45 -6.82
CA ASN A 117 15.00 -8.58 -7.91
C ASN A 117 13.64 -8.97 -8.53
N ASP A 118 12.99 -10.03 -8.04
CA ASP A 118 11.63 -10.38 -8.40
C ASP A 118 10.62 -9.76 -7.43
N LEU A 119 9.44 -9.45 -7.95
CA LEU A 119 8.28 -9.03 -7.16
C LEU A 119 7.53 -10.26 -6.66
N ASN A 120 7.52 -10.47 -5.34
CA ASN A 120 6.70 -11.47 -4.70
C ASN A 120 5.48 -10.82 -4.06
N VAL A 121 4.29 -11.26 -4.46
CA VAL A 121 3.02 -10.86 -3.88
C VAL A 121 2.45 -12.04 -3.10
N SER A 122 2.32 -11.87 -1.79
CA SER A 122 1.68 -12.84 -0.90
C SER A 122 0.34 -12.28 -0.44
N ILE A 123 -0.72 -13.07 -0.56
CA ILE A 123 -2.07 -12.74 -0.09
C ILE A 123 -2.52 -13.87 0.82
N GLN A 124 -3.01 -13.53 2.00
CA GLN A 124 -3.61 -14.47 2.93
C GLN A 124 -5.03 -14.02 3.25
N PHE A 125 -5.97 -14.91 2.95
CA PHE A 125 -7.37 -14.73 3.33
C PHE A 125 -7.56 -15.13 4.79
N GLN A 126 -8.45 -14.42 5.47
CA GLN A 126 -8.85 -14.81 6.81
C GLN A 126 -9.77 -16.02 6.71
N ASP A 127 -9.42 -17.07 7.46
CA ASP A 127 -10.21 -18.29 7.50
C ASP A 127 -11.49 -18.07 8.32
N ILE A 128 -12.59 -18.65 7.83
CA ILE A 128 -13.92 -18.59 8.43
C ILE A 128 -14.14 -19.94 9.12
N ASN A 129 -13.34 -20.24 10.14
CA ASN A 129 -13.53 -21.42 11.00
C ASN A 129 -14.07 -20.99 12.36
#